data_AF-A0A2V9SFT4-F1
#
_entry.id   AF-A0A2V9SFT4-F1
#
_cell.length_a   1.000
_cell.length_b   1.000
_cell.length_c   1.000
_cell.angle_alpha   90.00
_cell.angle_beta   90.00
_cell.angle_gamma   90.00
#
_symmetry.space_group_name_H-M   'P 1'
#
loop_
_entity.id
_entity.type
_entity.pdbx_description
1 polymer ?
#
loop_
_entity_poly.entity_id
_entity_poly.type
_entity_poly.pdbx_seq_one_letter_code
_entity_poly.pdbx_strand_id
1 'polypeptide(L)'
;DNFHVRGYKEEGTTTTPFDMTVMNDLDRFHLAGDVVDRVPKLQRIGAHFQQFLRNKLVEHEQYTHQHGDDLPEVKNWKWPY
;
A
#
# COMPACT_ATOMS: atom_id res chain seq x y z
N ASP A 1 8.46 16.35 16.63
CA ASP A 1 8.41 14.87 16.60
C ASP A 1 7.05 14.27 16.22
N ASN A 2 6.29 14.88 15.30
CA ASN A 2 5.00 14.33 14.80
C ASN A 2 5.00 14.11 13.28
N PHE A 3 6.16 14.24 12.63
CA PHE A 3 6.31 13.99 11.21
C PHE A 3 6.81 12.56 11.01
N HIS A 4 6.09 11.82 10.17
CA HIS A 4 6.54 10.54 9.64
C HIS A 4 6.74 10.70 8.15
N VAL A 5 8.00 10.65 7.73
CA VAL A 5 8.38 10.86 6.34
C VAL A 5 8.43 9.51 5.65
N ARG A 6 7.73 9.42 4.52
CA ARG A 6 7.81 8.33 3.56
C ARG A 6 8.47 8.89 2.31
N GLY A 7 9.49 8.20 1.81
CA GLY A 7 10.25 8.60 0.66
C GLY A 7 10.84 7.39 -0.06
N TYR A 8 11.51 7.64 -1.16
CA TYR A 8 12.25 6.62 -1.88
C TYR A 8 13.33 6.00 -0.99
N LYS A 9 13.43 4.67 -1.01
CA LYS A 9 14.35 3.86 -0.22
C LYS A 9 15.45 3.20 -1.04
N GLU A 10 15.62 3.61 -2.30
CA GLU A 10 16.53 2.95 -3.25
C GLU A 10 16.13 1.54 -3.65
N GLU A 11 14.86 1.19 -3.46
CA GLU A 11 14.30 -0.10 -3.87
C GLU A 11 13.60 0.03 -5.23
N GLY A 12 13.96 -0.83 -6.18
CA GLY A 12 13.38 -0.78 -7.51
C GLY A 12 13.97 -1.80 -8.48
N THR A 13 13.16 -2.18 -9.46
CA THR A 13 13.56 -3.02 -10.60
C THR A 13 12.66 -2.74 -11.79
N THR A 14 12.81 -3.47 -12.89
CA THR A 14 11.82 -3.43 -13.97
C THR A 14 10.54 -4.10 -13.50
N THR A 15 9.55 -3.31 -13.11
CA THR A 15 8.24 -3.76 -12.62
C THR A 15 7.14 -2.74 -12.98
N THR A 16 5.92 -2.96 -12.51
CA THR A 16 4.76 -2.09 -12.75
C THR A 16 4.82 -0.80 -11.92
N PRO A 17 4.14 0.29 -12.35
CA PRO A 17 4.20 1.57 -11.65
C PRO A 17 3.77 1.51 -10.18
N PHE A 18 2.68 0.81 -9.85
CA PHE A 18 2.27 0.71 -8.45
C PHE A 18 3.22 -0.19 -7.64
N ASP A 19 3.73 -1.27 -8.22
CA ASP A 19 4.69 -2.15 -7.55
C ASP A 19 5.98 -1.43 -7.15
N MET A 20 6.48 -0.50 -7.99
CA MET A 20 7.58 0.40 -7.61
C MET A 20 7.27 1.22 -6.34
N THR A 21 6.01 1.59 -6.10
CA THR A 21 5.62 2.30 -4.87
C THR A 21 5.50 1.35 -3.68
N VAL A 22 5.07 0.11 -3.90
CA VAL A 22 5.01 -0.94 -2.88
C VAL A 22 6.40 -1.27 -2.35
N MET A 23 7.39 -1.41 -3.24
CA MET A 23 8.80 -1.65 -2.87
C MET A 23 9.39 -0.56 -1.97
N ASN A 24 8.83 0.65 -2.00
CA ASN A 24 9.30 1.79 -1.21
C ASN A 24 8.36 2.14 -0.03
N ASP A 25 7.35 1.32 0.25
CA ASP A 25 6.25 1.60 1.20
C ASP A 25 5.54 2.96 0.93
N LEU A 26 5.49 3.38 -0.32
CA LEU A 26 4.86 4.63 -0.76
C LEU A 26 3.43 4.43 -1.26
N ASP A 27 2.98 3.19 -1.37
CA ASP A 27 1.65 2.88 -1.87
C ASP A 27 0.55 3.15 -0.83
N ARG A 28 -0.68 3.23 -1.35
CA ARG A 28 -1.87 3.56 -0.55
C ARG A 28 -2.14 2.57 0.59
N PHE A 29 -1.70 1.32 0.50
CA PHE A 29 -1.96 0.33 1.54
C PHE A 29 -0.99 0.50 2.71
N HIS A 30 0.31 0.67 2.45
CA HIS A 30 1.27 0.99 3.52
C HIS A 30 0.95 2.32 4.19
N LEU A 31 0.62 3.36 3.42
CA LEU A 31 0.23 4.66 3.96
C LEU A 31 -1.04 4.58 4.83
N ALA A 32 -2.04 3.79 4.43
CA ALA A 32 -3.24 3.58 5.24
C ALA A 32 -2.93 2.80 6.53
N GLY A 33 -2.07 1.78 6.45
CA GLY A 33 -1.62 1.01 7.62
C GLY A 33 -0.90 1.87 8.64
N ASP A 34 -0.03 2.76 8.16
CA ASP A 34 0.69 3.71 9.00
C ASP A 34 -0.22 4.61 9.84
N VAL A 35 -1.34 5.05 9.26
CA VAL A 35 -2.34 5.86 9.95
C VAL A 35 -2.99 5.06 11.08
N VAL A 36 -3.29 3.78 10.86
CA VAL A 36 -3.84 2.91 11.90
C VAL A 36 -2.87 2.77 13.07
N ASP A 37 -1.59 2.54 12.76
CA ASP A 37 -0.55 2.36 13.77
C ASP A 37 -0.23 3.63 14.55
N ARG A 38 -0.46 4.82 13.98
CA ARG A 38 -0.03 6.09 14.60
C ARG A 38 -1.16 6.86 15.25
N VAL A 39 -2.41 6.59 14.89
CA VAL A 39 -3.56 7.26 15.49
C VAL A 39 -4.08 6.44 16.68
N PRO A 40 -3.94 6.90 17.95
CA PRO A 40 -4.22 6.07 19.13
C PRO A 40 -5.65 5.50 19.18
N LYS A 41 -6.63 6.28 18.69
CA LYS A 41 -8.03 5.83 18.62
C LYS A 41 -8.25 4.69 17.62
N LEU A 42 -7.38 4.54 16.61
CA LEU A 42 -7.50 3.51 15.57
C LEU A 42 -6.76 2.22 15.95
N GLN A 43 -5.65 2.31 16.70
CA GLN A 43 -4.88 1.14 17.13
C GLN A 43 -5.74 0.05 17.80
N ARG A 44 -6.72 0.45 18.61
CA ARG A 44 -7.60 -0.49 19.34
C ARG A 44 -8.64 -1.20 18.48
N ILE A 45 -8.97 -0.65 17.31
CA ILE A 45 -10.08 -1.12 16.46
C ILE A 45 -9.64 -1.50 15.04
N GLY A 46 -8.41 -1.18 14.67
CA GLY A 46 -7.90 -1.28 13.30
C GLY A 46 -7.38 -2.66 12.91
N ALA A 47 -7.39 -3.66 13.79
CA ALA A 47 -6.79 -4.97 13.53
C ALA A 47 -7.32 -5.64 12.25
N HIS A 48 -8.65 -5.64 12.05
CA HIS A 48 -9.26 -6.20 10.84
C HIS A 48 -8.89 -5.40 9.58
N PHE A 49 -8.81 -4.07 9.69
CA PHE A 49 -8.44 -3.23 8.57
C PHE A 49 -6.96 -3.42 8.19
N GLN A 50 -6.05 -3.56 9.15
CA GLN A 50 -4.67 -3.92 8.84
C GLN A 50 -4.55 -5.30 8.18
N GLN A 51 -5.35 -6.28 8.63
CA GLN A 51 -5.35 -7.59 7.98
C GLN A 51 -5.83 -7.48 6.53
N PHE A 52 -6.86 -6.67 6.28
CA PHE A 52 -7.33 -6.38 4.93
C PHE A 52 -6.21 -5.76 4.07
N LEU A 53 -5.48 -4.77 4.59
CA LEU A 53 -4.37 -4.14 3.86
C LEU A 53 -3.24 -5.14 3.54
N ARG A 54 -2.88 -6.00 4.50
CA ARG A 54 -1.89 -7.08 4.26
C ARG A 54 -2.36 -8.05 3.19
N ASN A 55 -3.65 -8.42 3.20
CA ASN A 55 -4.21 -9.29 2.18
C ASN A 55 -4.17 -8.61 0.80
N LYS A 56 -4.38 -7.29 0.72
CA LYS A 56 -4.25 -6.53 -0.54
C LYS A 56 -2.83 -6.49 -1.09
N LEU A 57 -1.82 -6.39 -0.23
CA LEU A 57 -0.42 -6.47 -0.66
C LEU A 57 -0.08 -7.87 -1.22
N VAL A 58 -0.59 -8.93 -0.59
CA VAL A 58 -0.43 -10.31 -1.11
C VAL A 58 -1.15 -10.50 -2.45
N GLU A 59 -2.38 -9.99 -2.57
CA GLU A 59 -3.14 -10.03 -3.82
C GLU A 59 -2.42 -9.27 -4.94
N HIS A 60 -1.85 -8.11 -4.62
CA HIS A 60 -1.05 -7.29 -5.54
C HIS A 60 0.16 -8.06 -6.06
N GLU A 61 0.98 -8.61 -5.17
CA GLU A 61 2.19 -9.38 -5.54
C GLU A 61 1.84 -10.57 -6.45
N GLN A 62 0.78 -11.30 -6.11
CA GLN A 62 0.33 -12.42 -6.94
C GLN A 62 -0.12 -11.95 -8.32
N TYR A 63 -0.87 -10.84 -8.39
CA TYR A 63 -1.41 -10.33 -9.63
C TYR A 63 -0.32 -9.79 -10.56
N THR A 64 0.63 -9.01 -10.04
CA THR A 64 1.75 -8.47 -10.83
C THR A 64 2.64 -9.57 -11.37
N HIS A 65 2.96 -10.59 -10.57
CA HIS A 65 3.73 -11.74 -11.04
C HIS A 65 3.00 -12.56 -12.11
N GLN A 66 1.68 -12.74 -11.97
CA GLN A 66 0.90 -13.54 -12.91
C GLN A 66 0.59 -12.82 -14.22
N HIS A 67 0.34 -11.50 -14.18
CA HIS A 67 -0.21 -10.75 -15.31
C HIS A 67 0.73 -9.69 -15.87
N GLY A 68 1.78 -9.30 -15.14
CA GLY A 68 2.69 -8.23 -15.54
C GLY A 68 2.04 -6.84 -15.61
N ASP A 69 0.95 -6.63 -14.87
CA ASP A 69 0.19 -5.38 -14.83
C ASP A 69 -0.28 -5.11 -13.38
N ASP A 70 -0.65 -3.87 -13.09
CA ASP A 70 -1.16 -3.50 -11.77
C ASP A 70 -2.58 -4.03 -11.54
N LEU A 71 -2.93 -4.28 -10.27
CA LEU A 71 -4.28 -4.69 -9.89
C LEU A 71 -5.35 -3.80 -10.53
N PRO A 72 -6.46 -4.36 -11.07
CA PRO A 72 -7.51 -3.55 -11.69
C PRO A 72 -8.10 -2.51 -10.76
N GLU A 73 -8.20 -2.81 -9.45
CA GLU A 73 -8.67 -1.86 -8.43
C GLU A 73 -7.70 -0.71 -8.13
N VAL A 74 -6.42 -0.85 -8.47
CA VAL A 74 -5.42 0.22 -8.40
C VAL A 74 -5.49 1.01 -9.68
N LYS A 75 -5.37 0.33 -10.82
CA LYS A 75 -5.30 0.92 -12.16
C LYS A 75 -6.53 1.73 -12.53
N ASN A 76 -7.72 1.24 -12.15
CA ASN A 76 -9.00 1.88 -12.49
C ASN A 76 -9.54 2.77 -11.37
N TRP A 77 -8.78 2.98 -10.29
CA TRP A 77 -9.22 3.83 -9.20
C TRP A 77 -9.38 5.27 -9.69
N LYS A 78 -10.47 5.91 -9.24
CA LYS A 78 -10.75 7.32 -9.51
C LYS A 78 -11.17 8.01 -8.22
N TRP A 79 -10.79 9.27 -8.11
CA TRP A 79 -11.38 10.15 -7.10
C TRP A 79 -12.86 10.40 -7.45
N PRO A 80 -13.81 10.16 -6.53
CA PRO A 80 -15.24 10.13 -6.87
C PRO A 80 -15.95 11.49 -6.78
N TYR A 81 -15.21 12.60 -6.61
CA TYR A 81 -15.74 13.95 -6.45
C TYR A 81 -15.20 14.89 -7.52
#